data_AF-A0A5Q2NZI4-F1
#
_entry.id   AF-A0A5Q2NZI4-F1
#
_cell.length_a   1.000
_cell.length_b   1.000
_cell.length_c   1.000
_cell.angle_alpha   90.00
_cell.angle_beta   90.00
_cell.angle_gamma   90.00
#
_symmetry.space_group_name_H-M   'P 1'
#
loop_
_entity.id
_entity.type
_entity.pdbx_description
1 polymer ?
#
loop_
_entity_poly.entity_id
_entity_poly.type
_entity_poly.pdbx_seq_one_letter_code
_entity_poly.pdbx_strand_id
1 'polypeptide(L)'
;MNVFQVFLVLMLSDGLACHVIINPMLLDASGRDAWITAIAAGVFFVPWSLMIVYIMKKSGQQHWREWLGEHMHPVFSWILVVPVLLVMFLQAMECVMQTVSWHITNYLPASNPLQLGMLLIFICVMLCWWGFRVVAVASGILLPIVVGLGLLVASGNSEIKDMSLLLPILEHGWNPVFRGMTYAGAAYSELMYILLLQHRIRGRMKAWHMLIYSCVIVVIMVGPIIGAITEFGPEEAANQLTSPYEQWRLLRIGQYIEHLDFFSIFQWLSGASIRIALPVLVLSETFASRNEKARRIFILAVFLFYGAATFVPLDEYDMYLFMYTYFMPGVTLVLLPASLVWFIVALCIKPDRRRDSDGGQPQDGSDGQPEEEGSGQGREQAKGAVGAGTEERTSGHEATESGRASGQPQASRAKAARGSGSAGGAG
;
A
#
# COMPACT_ATOMS: atom_id res chain seq x y z
N MET A 1 8.14 -0.29 -9.77
CA MET A 1 6.75 -0.02 -10.19
C MET A 1 6.79 1.04 -11.28
N ASN A 2 5.85 1.10 -12.23
CA ASN A 2 5.73 2.29 -13.09
C ASN A 2 4.92 3.39 -12.35
N VAL A 3 4.86 4.61 -12.89
CA VAL A 3 4.13 5.74 -12.27
C VAL A 3 2.67 5.38 -11.96
N PHE A 4 1.98 4.74 -12.91
CA PHE A 4 0.58 4.32 -12.74
C PHE A 4 0.41 3.35 -11.56
N GLN A 5 1.21 2.28 -11.47
CA GLN A 5 1.20 1.34 -10.35
C GLN A 5 1.42 2.00 -8.99
N VAL A 6 2.28 3.02 -8.92
CA VAL A 6 2.52 3.77 -7.66
C VAL A 6 1.27 4.54 -7.26
N PHE A 7 0.56 5.14 -8.21
CA PHE A 7 -0.73 5.78 -7.92
C PHE A 7 -1.80 4.78 -7.51
N LEU A 8 -1.86 3.57 -8.08
CA LEU A 8 -2.80 2.54 -7.61
C LEU A 8 -2.52 2.11 -6.16
N VAL A 9 -1.24 1.97 -5.80
CA VAL A 9 -0.81 1.65 -4.42
C VAL A 9 -1.15 2.80 -3.45
N LEU A 10 -0.82 4.04 -3.83
CA LEU A 10 -1.09 5.21 -3.00
C LEU A 10 -2.61 5.44 -2.87
N MET A 11 -3.38 5.45 -3.97
CA MET A 11 -4.84 5.60 -3.93
C MET A 11 -5.54 4.54 -3.08
N LEU A 12 -5.02 3.31 -2.99
CA LEU A 12 -5.63 2.29 -2.14
C LEU A 12 -5.28 2.48 -0.64
N SER A 13 -4.11 3.03 -0.34
CA SER A 13 -3.64 3.34 1.04
C SER A 13 -4.18 4.66 1.60
N ASP A 14 -4.00 5.74 0.84
CA ASP A 14 -4.40 7.11 1.11
C ASP A 14 -5.91 7.30 0.88
N GLY A 15 -6.48 6.58 -0.10
CA GLY A 15 -7.94 6.55 -0.29
C GLY A 15 -8.69 6.06 0.94
N LEU A 16 -8.19 5.04 1.66
CA LEU A 16 -8.81 4.63 2.93
C LEU A 16 -8.76 5.76 3.97
N ALA A 17 -7.62 6.46 4.09
CA ALA A 17 -7.50 7.60 5.00
C ALA A 17 -8.48 8.72 4.66
N CYS A 18 -8.43 9.20 3.42
CA CYS A 18 -9.23 10.32 2.92
C CYS A 18 -10.73 10.04 2.85
N HIS A 19 -11.13 8.84 2.45
CA HIS A 19 -12.55 8.47 2.25
C HIS A 19 -13.24 8.07 3.55
N VAL A 20 -12.52 7.42 4.48
CA VAL A 20 -13.10 6.76 5.65
C VAL A 20 -12.51 7.23 6.97
N ILE A 21 -11.18 7.12 7.16
CA ILE A 21 -10.58 7.31 8.51
C ILE A 21 -10.77 8.74 9.03
N ILE A 22 -10.54 9.76 8.20
CA ILE A 22 -10.69 11.16 8.63
C ILE A 22 -12.13 11.70 8.51
N ASN A 23 -13.03 10.93 7.90
CA ASN A 23 -14.40 11.36 7.60
C ASN A 23 -15.19 11.80 8.85
N PRO A 24 -15.29 11.00 9.94
CA PRO A 24 -15.96 11.44 11.16
C PRO A 24 -15.33 12.73 11.74
N MET A 25 -14.00 12.87 11.68
CA MET A 25 -13.29 14.04 12.20
C MET A 25 -13.57 15.32 11.40
N LEU A 26 -13.78 15.18 10.09
CA LEU A 26 -14.19 16.30 9.23
C LEU A 26 -15.64 16.70 9.50
N LEU A 27 -16.54 15.74 9.70
CA LEU A 27 -17.95 16.00 10.03
C LEU A 27 -18.09 16.60 11.44
N ASP A 28 -17.38 16.10 12.45
CA ASP A 28 -17.36 16.65 13.81
C ASP A 28 -16.73 18.06 13.85
N ALA A 29 -15.59 18.29 13.18
CA ALA A 29 -14.92 19.59 13.20
C ALA A 29 -15.60 20.69 12.36
N SER A 30 -16.32 20.32 11.30
CA SER A 30 -16.86 21.26 10.31
C SER A 30 -18.39 21.19 10.10
N GLY A 31 -19.07 20.19 10.66
CA GLY A 31 -20.50 19.95 10.46
C GLY A 31 -20.89 19.90 8.98
N ARG A 32 -21.95 20.63 8.63
CA ARG A 32 -22.44 20.77 7.24
C ARG A 32 -21.37 21.27 6.25
N ASP A 33 -20.38 22.05 6.70
CA ASP A 33 -19.35 22.63 5.83
C ASP A 33 -18.11 21.70 5.66
N ALA A 34 -18.19 20.44 6.11
CA ALA A 34 -17.11 19.45 5.96
C ALA A 34 -16.73 19.18 4.49
N TRP A 35 -17.67 19.23 3.55
CA TRP A 35 -17.36 19.08 2.13
C TRP A 35 -16.57 20.28 1.59
N ILE A 36 -16.86 21.50 2.07
CA ILE A 36 -16.11 22.72 1.77
C ILE A 36 -14.69 22.62 2.36
N THR A 37 -14.56 22.03 3.55
CA THR A 37 -13.26 21.75 4.19
C THR A 37 -12.36 20.89 3.31
N ALA A 38 -12.88 19.78 2.78
CA ALA A 38 -12.12 18.89 1.90
C ALA A 38 -11.69 19.58 0.59
N ILE A 39 -12.56 20.43 0.01
CA ILE A 39 -12.24 21.26 -1.18
C ILE A 39 -11.21 22.34 -0.84
N ALA A 40 -11.39 23.07 0.26
CA ALA A 40 -10.51 24.14 0.69
C ALA A 40 -9.10 23.61 0.98
N ALA A 41 -8.98 22.48 1.67
CA ALA A 41 -7.73 21.75 1.80
C ALA A 41 -7.15 21.40 0.41
N GLY A 42 -7.95 20.85 -0.50
CA GLY A 42 -7.55 20.61 -1.89
C GLY A 42 -6.92 21.81 -2.60
N VAL A 43 -7.47 23.01 -2.43
CA VAL A 43 -6.92 24.26 -3.00
C VAL A 43 -5.50 24.57 -2.51
N PHE A 44 -5.14 24.20 -1.27
CA PHE A 44 -3.77 24.34 -0.75
C PHE A 44 -2.87 23.14 -1.10
N PHE A 45 -3.40 21.91 -0.99
CA PHE A 45 -2.62 20.68 -1.12
C PHE A 45 -2.32 20.29 -2.58
N VAL A 46 -3.20 20.60 -3.54
CA VAL A 46 -2.95 20.35 -4.97
C VAL A 46 -1.72 21.15 -5.46
N PRO A 47 -1.58 22.47 -5.25
CA PRO A 47 -0.34 23.19 -5.54
C PRO A 47 0.88 22.69 -4.75
N TRP A 48 0.71 22.35 -3.47
CA TRP A 48 1.78 21.79 -2.62
C TRP A 48 2.35 20.48 -3.19
N SER A 49 1.56 19.65 -3.88
CA SER A 49 2.08 18.43 -4.54
C SER A 49 3.15 18.71 -5.62
N LEU A 50 3.22 19.93 -6.17
CA LEU A 50 4.29 20.35 -7.09
C LEU A 50 5.65 20.46 -6.39
N MET A 51 5.64 20.75 -5.08
CA MET A 51 6.83 20.80 -4.23
C MET A 51 7.48 19.42 -4.13
N ILE A 52 6.68 18.36 -3.97
CA ILE A 52 7.11 16.96 -4.02
C ILE A 52 7.77 16.65 -5.37
N VAL A 53 7.14 17.06 -6.49
CA VAL A 53 7.72 16.86 -7.84
C VAL A 53 9.04 17.60 -8.01
N TYR A 54 9.19 18.80 -7.45
CA TYR A 54 10.47 19.52 -7.46
C TYR A 54 11.55 18.71 -6.73
N ILE A 55 11.25 18.21 -5.52
CA ILE A 55 12.18 17.39 -4.74
C ILE A 55 12.59 16.14 -5.54
N MET A 56 11.64 15.40 -6.13
CA MET A 56 11.91 14.20 -6.94
C MET A 56 12.78 14.46 -8.16
N LYS A 57 12.62 15.63 -8.81
CA LYS A 57 13.48 16.05 -9.92
C LYS A 57 14.88 16.40 -9.43
N LYS A 58 14.98 17.10 -8.30
CA LYS A 58 16.25 17.58 -7.72
C LYS A 58 17.12 16.44 -7.19
N SER A 59 16.49 15.41 -6.62
CA SER A 59 17.14 14.17 -6.15
C SER A 59 17.48 13.18 -7.28
N GLY A 60 17.06 13.45 -8.52
CA GLY A 60 17.14 12.47 -9.62
C GLY A 60 16.40 11.15 -9.34
N GLN A 61 15.38 11.18 -8.46
CA GLN A 61 14.69 9.99 -7.92
C GLN A 61 15.61 9.00 -7.17
N GLN A 62 16.74 9.44 -6.59
CA GLN A 62 17.54 8.64 -5.66
C GLN A 62 16.77 8.31 -4.36
N HIS A 63 17.24 7.31 -3.61
CA HIS A 63 16.72 7.00 -2.28
C HIS A 63 16.90 8.21 -1.37
N TRP A 64 15.80 8.75 -0.82
CA TRP A 64 15.79 10.07 -0.19
C TRP A 64 16.84 10.25 0.93
N ARG A 65 16.96 9.28 1.84
CA ARG A 65 17.98 9.26 2.91
C ARG A 65 19.43 9.25 2.38
N GLU A 66 19.66 8.65 1.21
CA GLU A 66 20.99 8.57 0.59
C GLU A 66 21.34 9.90 -0.06
N TRP A 67 20.40 10.47 -0.82
CA TRP A 67 20.56 11.81 -1.40
C TRP A 67 20.82 12.89 -0.34
N LEU A 68 20.11 12.84 0.79
CA LEU A 68 20.42 13.72 1.93
C LEU A 68 21.84 13.44 2.47
N GLY A 69 22.21 12.17 2.67
CA GLY A 69 23.54 11.79 3.18
C GLY A 69 24.72 12.17 2.26
N GLU A 70 24.49 12.33 0.96
CA GLU A 70 25.47 12.84 -0.01
C GLU A 70 25.74 14.35 0.18
N HIS A 71 24.80 15.10 0.76
CA HIS A 71 24.82 16.57 0.81
C HIS A 71 24.86 17.19 2.22
N MET A 72 24.63 16.40 3.27
CA MET A 72 24.72 16.83 4.67
C MET A 72 25.26 15.74 5.59
N HIS A 73 25.71 16.12 6.79
CA HIS A 73 26.20 15.17 7.79
C HIS A 73 25.14 14.10 8.14
N PRO A 74 25.49 12.80 8.27
CA PRO A 74 24.50 11.72 8.42
C PRO A 74 23.50 11.88 9.56
N VAL A 75 23.91 12.53 10.66
CA VAL A 75 23.04 12.83 11.80
C VAL A 75 21.86 13.72 11.40
N PHE A 76 22.09 14.78 10.60
CA PHE A 76 21.01 15.65 10.14
C PHE A 76 20.09 14.95 9.13
N SER A 77 20.64 14.11 8.25
CA SER A 77 19.84 13.27 7.34
C SER A 77 18.87 12.37 8.13
N TRP A 78 19.33 11.72 9.21
CA TRP A 78 18.44 10.94 10.07
C TRP A 78 17.44 11.79 10.86
N ILE A 79 17.83 12.95 11.41
CA ILE A 79 16.88 13.87 12.09
C ILE A 79 15.74 14.28 11.16
N LEU A 80 16.01 14.47 9.87
CA LEU A 80 14.99 14.83 8.87
C LEU A 80 14.10 13.65 8.46
N VAL A 81 14.56 12.40 8.57
CA VAL A 81 13.85 11.21 8.04
C VAL A 81 13.15 10.39 9.14
N VAL A 82 13.74 10.27 10.34
CA VAL A 82 13.17 9.48 11.45
C VAL A 82 11.75 9.90 11.84
N PRO A 83 11.39 11.20 11.95
CA PRO A 83 10.02 11.60 12.30
C PRO A 83 8.98 11.07 11.30
N VAL A 84 9.30 11.09 10.00
CA VAL A 84 8.41 10.60 8.95
C VAL A 84 8.26 9.07 9.02
N LEU A 85 9.37 8.35 9.25
CA LEU A 85 9.35 6.89 9.45
C LEU A 85 8.56 6.50 10.70
N LEU A 86 8.63 7.29 11.78
CA LEU A 86 7.87 7.08 13.00
C LEU A 86 6.36 7.29 12.74
N VAL A 87 5.97 8.33 12.01
CA VAL A 87 4.56 8.51 11.60
C VAL A 87 4.08 7.33 10.76
N MET A 88 4.85 6.89 9.75
CA MET A 88 4.52 5.71 8.95
C MET A 88 4.35 4.44 9.80
N PHE A 89 5.21 4.21 10.79
CA PHE A 89 5.11 3.09 11.73
C PHE A 89 3.84 3.17 12.58
N LEU A 90 3.55 4.34 13.16
CA LEU A 90 2.39 4.53 14.02
C LEU A 90 1.07 4.46 13.22
N GLN A 91 1.03 4.94 11.99
CA GLN A 91 -0.16 4.82 11.11
C GLN A 91 -0.46 3.37 10.70
N ALA A 92 0.58 2.56 10.45
CA ALA A 92 0.37 1.14 10.19
C ALA A 92 -0.13 0.38 11.44
N MET A 93 0.33 0.77 12.64
CA MET A 93 -0.19 0.24 13.91
C MET A 93 -1.65 0.66 14.15
N GLU A 94 -1.94 1.96 14.01
CA GLU A 94 -3.27 2.55 14.13
C GLU A 94 -4.26 1.87 13.18
N CYS A 95 -3.90 1.70 11.90
CA CYS A 95 -4.74 1.01 10.93
C CYS A 95 -5.01 -0.47 11.30
N VAL A 96 -4.05 -1.19 11.91
CA VAL A 96 -4.31 -2.55 12.45
C VAL A 96 -5.33 -2.49 13.59
N MET A 97 -5.14 -1.60 14.56
CA MET A 97 -6.01 -1.47 15.73
C MET A 97 -7.43 -1.05 15.32
N GLN A 98 -7.56 -0.02 14.47
CA GLN A 98 -8.83 0.46 13.94
C GLN A 98 -9.57 -0.61 13.14
N THR A 99 -8.86 -1.30 12.24
CA THR A 99 -9.47 -2.37 11.43
C THR A 99 -10.01 -3.49 12.32
N VAL A 100 -9.26 -3.92 13.34
CA VAL A 100 -9.72 -4.97 14.27
C VAL A 100 -10.91 -4.48 15.10
N SER A 101 -10.85 -3.29 15.67
CA SER A 101 -11.93 -2.71 16.48
C SER A 101 -13.24 -2.60 15.67
N TRP A 102 -13.19 -1.93 14.50
CA TRP A 102 -14.34 -1.70 13.63
C TRP A 102 -15.03 -3.01 13.18
N HIS A 103 -14.26 -4.06 12.85
CA HIS A 103 -14.84 -5.36 12.48
C HIS A 103 -15.60 -6.02 13.65
N ILE A 104 -15.14 -5.83 14.89
CA ILE A 104 -15.78 -6.42 16.07
C ILE A 104 -17.06 -5.66 16.39
N THR A 105 -17.02 -4.32 16.44
CA THR A 105 -18.20 -3.50 16.71
C THR A 105 -19.31 -3.76 15.69
N ASN A 106 -18.97 -3.80 14.40
CA ASN A 106 -19.98 -3.73 13.34
C ASN A 106 -20.41 -5.09 12.77
N TYR A 107 -19.57 -6.14 12.86
CA TYR A 107 -19.81 -7.42 12.19
C TYR A 107 -19.64 -8.67 13.06
N LEU A 108 -18.62 -8.69 13.91
CA LEU A 108 -18.18 -9.90 14.60
C LEU A 108 -18.03 -9.67 16.12
N PRO A 109 -19.06 -9.18 16.83
CA PRO A 109 -18.97 -8.80 18.25
C PRO A 109 -18.70 -9.99 19.18
N ALA A 110 -19.01 -11.21 18.74
CA ALA A 110 -18.71 -12.45 19.47
C ALA A 110 -17.29 -13.01 19.17
N SER A 111 -16.52 -12.39 18.28
CA SER A 111 -15.17 -12.87 17.90
C SER A 111 -14.09 -12.28 18.80
N ASN A 112 -13.00 -13.03 18.97
CA ASN A 112 -11.85 -12.55 19.75
C ASN A 112 -11.00 -11.58 18.90
N PRO A 113 -10.66 -10.37 19.39
CA PRO A 113 -9.83 -9.41 18.64
C PRO A 113 -8.52 -9.98 18.12
N LEU A 114 -7.89 -10.87 18.90
CA LEU A 114 -6.64 -11.52 18.51
C LEU A 114 -6.79 -12.38 17.26
N GLN A 115 -7.93 -13.05 17.06
CA GLN A 115 -8.13 -13.94 15.90
C GLN A 115 -8.22 -13.12 14.60
N LEU A 116 -8.97 -12.02 14.61
CA LEU A 116 -9.08 -11.09 13.49
C LEU A 116 -7.76 -10.35 13.23
N GLY A 117 -7.10 -9.86 14.29
CA GLY A 117 -5.79 -9.24 14.21
C GLY A 117 -4.72 -10.16 13.61
N MET A 118 -4.65 -11.41 14.06
CA MET A 118 -3.71 -12.40 13.53
C MET A 118 -3.98 -12.75 12.05
N LEU A 119 -5.24 -12.78 11.61
CA LEU A 119 -5.57 -13.00 10.20
C LEU A 119 -5.14 -11.81 9.33
N LEU A 120 -5.45 -10.58 9.74
CA LEU A 120 -5.03 -9.36 9.05
C LEU A 120 -3.50 -9.26 8.99
N ILE A 121 -2.83 -9.51 10.11
CA ILE A 121 -1.37 -9.53 10.21
C ILE A 121 -0.77 -10.59 9.30
N PHE A 122 -1.31 -11.81 9.28
CA PHE A 122 -0.82 -12.88 8.39
C PHE A 122 -0.85 -12.46 6.91
N ILE A 123 -1.96 -11.87 6.45
CA ILE A 123 -2.10 -11.35 5.08
C ILE A 123 -1.04 -10.26 4.81
N CYS A 124 -0.87 -9.31 5.74
CA CYS A 124 0.08 -8.21 5.60
C CYS A 124 1.55 -8.69 5.64
N VAL A 125 1.88 -9.72 6.42
CA VAL A 125 3.21 -10.38 6.41
C VAL A 125 3.48 -11.02 5.06
N MET A 126 2.51 -11.73 4.45
CA MET A 126 2.67 -12.32 3.11
C MET A 126 2.94 -11.23 2.06
N LEU A 127 2.15 -10.15 2.06
CA LEU A 127 2.36 -8.99 1.17
C LEU A 127 3.77 -8.39 1.34
N CYS A 128 4.24 -8.24 2.58
CA CYS A 128 5.57 -7.69 2.87
C CYS A 128 6.70 -8.64 2.46
N TRP A 129 6.56 -9.96 2.65
CA TRP A 129 7.56 -10.94 2.22
C TRP A 129 7.67 -11.07 0.70
N TRP A 130 6.55 -10.94 -0.02
CA TRP A 130 6.55 -10.91 -1.49
C TRP A 130 6.92 -9.53 -2.08
N GLY A 131 6.82 -8.47 -1.27
CA GLY A 131 7.41 -7.16 -1.53
C GLY A 131 6.62 -6.25 -2.47
N PHE A 132 7.19 -5.07 -2.74
CA PHE A 132 6.57 -3.99 -3.52
C PHE A 132 5.96 -4.41 -4.86
N ARG A 133 6.51 -5.44 -5.54
CA ARG A 133 5.94 -5.91 -6.81
C ARG A 133 4.56 -6.55 -6.61
N VAL A 134 4.36 -7.31 -5.55
CA VAL A 134 3.06 -7.95 -5.26
C VAL A 134 2.08 -6.94 -4.68
N VAL A 135 2.53 -6.03 -3.80
CA VAL A 135 1.71 -4.88 -3.35
C VAL A 135 1.18 -4.06 -4.54
N ALA A 136 2.01 -3.81 -5.56
CA ALA A 136 1.58 -3.11 -6.78
C ALA A 136 0.59 -3.90 -7.66
N VAL A 137 0.76 -5.22 -7.77
CA VAL A 137 -0.17 -6.08 -8.52
C VAL A 137 -1.50 -6.21 -7.80
N ALA A 138 -1.46 -6.44 -6.47
CA ALA A 138 -2.66 -6.49 -5.63
C ALA A 138 -3.43 -5.17 -5.72
N SER A 139 -2.76 -4.02 -5.56
CA SER A 139 -3.42 -2.72 -5.67
C SER A 139 -4.04 -2.47 -7.05
N GLY A 140 -3.40 -2.95 -8.12
CA GLY A 140 -3.95 -2.84 -9.47
C GLY A 140 -5.14 -3.74 -9.78
N ILE A 141 -5.35 -4.81 -8.99
CA ILE A 141 -6.54 -5.68 -9.08
C ILE A 141 -7.65 -5.17 -8.15
N LEU A 142 -7.30 -4.79 -6.93
CA LEU A 142 -8.24 -4.39 -5.89
C LEU A 142 -8.85 -3.01 -6.14
N LEU A 143 -8.04 -2.00 -6.49
CA LEU A 143 -8.52 -0.62 -6.57
C LEU A 143 -9.66 -0.42 -7.60
N PRO A 144 -9.64 -1.00 -8.81
CA PRO A 144 -10.78 -0.88 -9.73
C PRO A 144 -12.09 -1.45 -9.16
N ILE A 145 -12.02 -2.54 -8.39
CA ILE A 145 -13.19 -3.13 -7.71
C ILE A 145 -13.65 -2.18 -6.59
N VAL A 146 -12.72 -1.69 -5.76
CA VAL A 146 -13.02 -0.75 -4.67
C VAL A 146 -13.68 0.53 -5.19
N VAL A 147 -13.18 1.11 -6.28
CA VAL A 147 -13.77 2.29 -6.92
C VAL A 147 -15.15 1.98 -7.52
N GLY A 148 -15.31 0.84 -8.20
CA GLY A 148 -16.60 0.41 -8.73
C GLY A 148 -17.67 0.23 -7.66
N LEU A 149 -17.29 -0.36 -6.52
CA LEU A 149 -18.18 -0.52 -5.35
C LEU A 149 -18.52 0.84 -4.70
N GLY A 150 -17.57 1.79 -4.63
CA GLY A 150 -17.84 3.14 -4.13
C GLY A 150 -18.82 3.90 -5.02
N LEU A 151 -18.67 3.79 -6.35
CA LEU A 151 -19.63 4.34 -7.32
C LEU A 151 -21.01 3.68 -7.22
N LEU A 152 -21.08 2.38 -6.90
CA LEU A 152 -22.35 1.66 -6.70
C LEU A 152 -23.14 2.24 -5.51
N VAL A 153 -22.52 2.44 -4.34
CA VAL A 153 -23.20 3.08 -3.19
C VAL A 153 -23.60 4.51 -3.53
N ALA A 154 -22.66 5.29 -4.08
CA ALA A 154 -22.89 6.70 -4.37
C ALA A 154 -24.06 6.95 -5.33
N SER A 155 -24.28 6.04 -6.30
CA SER A 155 -25.37 6.10 -7.26
C SER A 155 -26.65 5.38 -6.81
N GLY A 156 -26.55 4.24 -6.12
CA GLY A 156 -27.69 3.50 -5.60
C GLY A 156 -28.47 4.27 -4.52
N ASN A 157 -27.77 5.08 -3.71
CA ASN A 157 -28.40 5.95 -2.72
C ASN A 157 -28.88 7.30 -3.33
N SER A 158 -28.98 7.43 -4.66
CA SER A 158 -29.35 8.71 -5.28
C SER A 158 -30.79 9.16 -4.98
N GLU A 159 -31.74 8.24 -4.80
CA GLU A 159 -33.15 8.57 -4.51
C GLU A 159 -33.37 9.09 -3.09
N ILE A 160 -32.46 8.80 -2.16
CA ILE A 160 -32.55 9.21 -0.74
C ILE A 160 -31.70 10.46 -0.41
N LYS A 161 -30.94 10.98 -1.37
CA LYS A 161 -30.06 12.15 -1.17
C LYS A 161 -30.82 13.46 -1.29
N ASP A 162 -31.04 14.12 -0.16
CA ASP A 162 -31.51 15.50 -0.14
C ASP A 162 -30.33 16.48 -0.21
N MET A 163 -30.07 17.00 -1.40
CA MET A 163 -29.04 18.02 -1.65
C MET A 163 -29.32 19.36 -0.95
N SER A 164 -30.54 19.61 -0.47
CA SER A 164 -30.86 20.82 0.29
C SER A 164 -30.20 20.83 1.66
N LEU A 165 -29.84 19.66 2.21
CA LEU A 165 -29.14 19.51 3.49
C LEU A 165 -27.69 20.07 3.48
N LEU A 166 -27.14 20.38 2.29
CA LEU A 166 -25.88 21.13 2.13
C LEU A 166 -26.05 22.64 2.37
N LEU A 167 -27.28 23.14 2.53
CA LEU A 167 -27.62 24.53 2.81
C LEU A 167 -28.09 24.71 4.28
N PRO A 168 -27.92 25.91 4.87
CA PRO A 168 -27.13 27.04 4.37
C PRO A 168 -25.62 26.77 4.44
N ILE A 169 -24.90 27.29 3.44
CA ILE A 169 -23.43 27.25 3.33
C ILE A 169 -22.80 28.24 4.30
N LEU A 170 -21.77 27.81 5.04
CA LEU A 170 -21.00 28.64 5.98
C LEU A 170 -21.85 29.31 7.07
N GLU A 171 -22.84 28.59 7.61
CA GLU A 171 -23.73 29.07 8.68
C GLU A 171 -22.94 29.58 9.91
N HIS A 172 -21.82 28.91 10.21
CA HIS A 172 -20.92 29.25 11.32
C HIS A 172 -19.60 29.89 10.83
N GLY A 173 -19.59 30.38 9.59
CA GLY A 173 -18.45 31.02 8.94
C GLY A 173 -17.29 30.07 8.62
N TRP A 174 -16.11 30.62 8.35
CA TRP A 174 -14.92 29.86 7.95
C TRP A 174 -14.16 29.15 9.09
N ASN A 175 -14.49 29.43 10.35
CA ASN A 175 -13.74 28.89 11.49
C ASN A 175 -13.83 27.35 11.63
N PRO A 176 -15.01 26.70 11.49
CA PRO A 176 -15.09 25.24 11.42
C PRO A 176 -14.29 24.68 10.24
N VAL A 177 -14.38 25.31 9.06
CA VAL A 177 -13.62 24.92 7.86
C VAL A 177 -12.11 24.89 8.12
N PHE A 178 -11.55 25.94 8.73
CA PHE A 178 -10.12 25.97 9.06
C PHE A 178 -9.72 24.94 10.14
N ARG A 179 -10.61 24.60 11.08
CA ARG A 179 -10.37 23.52 12.05
C ARG A 179 -10.30 22.17 11.33
N GLY A 180 -11.31 21.86 10.52
CA GLY A 180 -11.38 20.62 9.76
C GLY A 180 -10.23 20.44 8.77
N MET A 181 -9.65 21.53 8.23
CA MET A 181 -8.47 21.47 7.37
C MET A 181 -7.26 20.79 8.03
N THR A 182 -7.19 20.74 9.36
CA THR A 182 -6.16 19.99 10.09
C THR A 182 -6.27 18.49 9.83
N TYR A 183 -7.49 17.94 9.83
CA TYR A 183 -7.76 16.51 9.59
C TYR A 183 -7.64 16.15 8.11
N ALA A 184 -8.15 17.00 7.20
CA ALA A 184 -7.90 16.86 5.78
C ALA A 184 -6.38 16.86 5.48
N GLY A 185 -5.64 17.78 6.12
CA GLY A 185 -4.20 17.90 5.96
C GLY A 185 -3.41 16.68 6.44
N ALA A 186 -3.91 15.95 7.42
CA ALA A 186 -3.28 14.71 7.90
C ALA A 186 -3.18 13.71 6.75
N ALA A 187 -4.31 13.41 6.10
CA ALA A 187 -4.36 12.47 4.99
C ALA A 187 -3.64 13.00 3.74
N TYR A 188 -3.91 14.24 3.27
CA TYR A 188 -3.21 14.79 2.10
C TYR A 188 -1.68 14.81 2.26
N SER A 189 -1.17 15.01 3.48
CA SER A 189 0.28 15.04 3.72
C SER A 189 0.97 13.68 3.56
N GLU A 190 0.22 12.57 3.60
CA GLU A 190 0.73 11.21 3.30
C GLU A 190 1.23 11.07 1.86
N LEU A 191 0.81 11.94 0.94
CA LEU A 191 1.35 12.00 -0.42
C LEU A 191 2.88 12.24 -0.42
N MET A 192 3.44 12.81 0.66
CA MET A 192 4.89 12.92 0.85
C MET A 192 5.60 11.55 0.86
N TYR A 193 4.93 10.45 1.20
CA TYR A 193 5.49 9.10 1.21
C TYR A 193 5.99 8.64 -0.17
N ILE A 194 5.52 9.25 -1.26
CA ILE A 194 6.08 9.01 -2.59
C ILE A 194 7.57 9.37 -2.68
N LEU A 195 8.07 10.30 -1.85
CA LEU A 195 9.49 10.63 -1.74
C LEU A 195 10.31 9.49 -1.11
N LEU A 196 9.73 8.70 -0.21
CA LEU A 196 10.38 7.51 0.33
C LEU A 196 10.29 6.30 -0.62
N LEU A 197 9.49 6.39 -1.68
CA LEU A 197 9.31 5.38 -2.72
C LEU A 197 9.95 5.75 -4.07
N GLN A 198 10.49 6.96 -4.21
CA GLN A 198 10.82 7.57 -5.51
C GLN A 198 11.81 6.75 -6.35
N HIS A 199 12.75 6.06 -5.71
CA HIS A 199 13.75 5.17 -6.31
C HIS A 199 13.17 3.83 -6.79
N ARG A 200 11.95 3.47 -6.37
CA ARG A 200 11.21 2.31 -6.86
C ARG A 200 10.35 2.63 -8.10
N ILE A 201 10.28 3.90 -8.50
CA ILE A 201 9.47 4.39 -9.63
C ILE A 201 10.28 4.33 -10.93
N ARG A 202 9.80 3.54 -11.90
CA ARG A 202 10.33 3.47 -13.26
C ARG A 202 9.72 4.60 -14.11
N GLY A 203 10.59 5.38 -14.74
CA GLY A 203 10.21 6.58 -15.48
C GLY A 203 10.21 7.84 -14.61
N ARG A 204 10.16 9.00 -15.26
CA ARG A 204 10.22 10.31 -14.60
C ARG A 204 8.84 10.78 -14.13
N MET A 205 8.71 11.14 -12.85
CA MET A 205 7.50 11.78 -12.34
C MET A 205 7.35 13.19 -12.94
N LYS A 206 6.26 13.44 -13.68
CA LYS A 206 5.93 14.77 -14.23
C LYS A 206 4.87 15.46 -13.38
N ALA A 207 4.91 16.80 -13.32
CA ALA A 207 4.00 17.63 -12.52
C ALA A 207 2.52 17.30 -12.70
N TRP A 208 2.06 17.13 -13.95
CA TRP A 208 0.66 16.86 -14.25
C TRP A 208 0.16 15.53 -13.64
N HIS A 209 1.03 14.51 -13.50
CA HIS A 209 0.63 13.24 -12.87
C HIS A 209 0.23 13.46 -11.40
N MET A 210 1.03 14.25 -10.67
CA MET A 210 0.78 14.56 -9.25
C MET A 210 -0.39 15.53 -9.07
N LEU A 211 -0.59 16.47 -9.99
CA LEU A 211 -1.78 17.32 -10.00
C LEU A 211 -3.06 16.50 -10.19
N ILE A 212 -3.09 15.59 -11.17
CA ILE A 212 -4.25 14.70 -11.39
C ILE A 212 -4.48 13.80 -10.17
N TYR A 213 -3.42 13.16 -9.63
CA TYR A 213 -3.54 12.35 -8.40
C TYR A 213 -4.15 13.17 -7.26
N SER A 214 -3.62 14.37 -7.00
CA SER A 214 -4.08 15.21 -5.89
C SER A 214 -5.55 15.61 -6.08
N CYS A 215 -5.96 16.01 -7.29
CA CYS A 215 -7.37 16.31 -7.59
C CYS A 215 -8.29 15.08 -7.43
N VAL A 216 -7.82 13.87 -7.76
CA VAL A 216 -8.58 12.63 -7.54
C VAL A 216 -8.77 12.35 -6.06
N ILE A 217 -7.76 12.59 -5.22
CA ILE A 217 -7.90 12.48 -3.76
C ILE A 217 -8.92 13.49 -3.21
N VAL A 218 -8.97 14.73 -3.72
CA VAL A 218 -10.04 15.69 -3.37
C VAL A 218 -11.43 15.11 -3.64
N VAL A 219 -11.64 14.53 -4.83
CA VAL A 219 -12.94 13.93 -5.20
C VAL A 219 -13.29 12.74 -4.28
N ILE A 220 -12.31 11.89 -3.97
CA ILE A 220 -12.47 10.72 -3.09
C ILE A 220 -12.79 11.13 -1.64
N MET A 221 -12.24 12.24 -1.16
CA MET A 221 -12.53 12.78 0.18
C MET A 221 -13.90 13.47 0.24
N VAL A 222 -14.27 14.25 -0.78
CA VAL A 222 -15.51 15.04 -0.81
C VAL A 222 -16.75 14.16 -0.98
N GLY A 223 -16.70 13.14 -1.84
CA GLY A 223 -17.85 12.31 -2.20
C GLY A 223 -18.61 11.71 -1.01
N PRO A 224 -17.94 10.97 -0.11
CA PRO A 224 -18.58 10.36 1.06
C PRO A 224 -19.07 11.38 2.09
N ILE A 225 -18.42 12.55 2.20
CA ILE A 225 -18.86 13.62 3.13
C ILE A 225 -20.18 14.23 2.64
N ILE A 226 -20.28 14.52 1.33
CA ILE A 226 -21.54 14.94 0.71
C ILE A 226 -22.59 13.84 0.87
N GLY A 227 -22.24 12.58 0.63
CA GLY A 227 -23.11 11.42 0.86
C GLY A 227 -23.68 11.42 2.28
N ALA A 228 -22.83 11.53 3.30
CA ALA A 228 -23.25 11.47 4.69
C ALA A 228 -24.22 12.61 5.05
N ILE A 229 -23.89 13.86 4.68
CA ILE A 229 -24.75 15.02 4.95
C ILE A 229 -26.08 14.94 4.20
N THR A 230 -26.10 14.44 2.96
CA THR A 230 -27.31 14.38 2.12
C THR A 230 -28.18 13.14 2.36
N GLU A 231 -27.63 12.06 2.92
CA GLU A 231 -28.36 10.83 3.27
C GLU A 231 -28.87 10.84 4.73
N PHE A 232 -28.13 11.46 5.67
CA PHE A 232 -28.46 11.44 7.12
C PHE A 232 -28.77 12.81 7.72
N GLY A 233 -28.39 13.91 7.05
CA GLY A 233 -28.36 15.24 7.65
C GLY A 233 -27.04 15.52 8.40
N PRO A 234 -26.66 16.80 8.56
CA PRO A 234 -25.34 17.18 9.06
C PRO A 234 -25.10 16.85 10.54
N GLU A 235 -26.14 16.86 11.37
CA GLU A 235 -26.02 16.53 12.81
C GLU A 235 -25.81 15.02 13.02
N GLU A 236 -26.64 14.19 12.37
CA GLU A 236 -26.51 12.73 12.48
C GLU A 236 -25.23 12.22 11.81
N ALA A 237 -24.85 12.78 10.65
CA ALA A 237 -23.60 12.46 10.00
C ALA A 237 -22.38 12.72 10.90
N ALA A 238 -22.39 13.77 11.72
CA ALA A 238 -21.31 14.07 12.66
C ALA A 238 -21.23 13.10 13.85
N ASN A 239 -22.34 12.45 14.22
CA ASN A 239 -22.38 11.42 15.27
C ASN A 239 -21.88 10.04 14.78
N GLN A 240 -21.75 9.83 13.46
CA GLN A 240 -21.37 8.54 12.88
C GLN A 240 -19.84 8.35 12.83
N LEU A 241 -19.31 7.46 13.68
CA LEU A 241 -17.88 7.11 13.71
C LEU A 241 -17.35 6.56 12.37
N THR A 242 -18.20 5.95 11.54
CA THR A 242 -17.83 5.51 10.18
C THR A 242 -18.96 5.78 9.16
N SER A 243 -19.27 7.05 8.90
CA SER A 243 -20.34 7.43 7.95
C SER A 243 -20.33 6.75 6.55
N PRO A 244 -19.19 6.41 5.91
CA PRO A 244 -19.21 5.65 4.64
C PRO A 244 -19.69 4.21 4.78
N TYR A 245 -19.61 3.62 5.98
CA TYR A 245 -20.19 2.32 6.28
C TYR A 245 -21.71 2.42 6.46
N GLU A 246 -22.20 3.47 7.10
CA GLU A 246 -23.65 3.71 7.21
C GLU A 246 -24.32 3.90 5.84
N GLN A 247 -23.66 4.55 4.87
CA GLN A 247 -24.15 4.65 3.48
C GLN A 247 -24.34 3.27 2.83
N TRP A 248 -23.47 2.30 3.12
CA TRP A 248 -23.63 0.91 2.68
C TRP A 248 -24.84 0.21 3.28
N ARG A 249 -25.24 0.55 4.52
CA ARG A 249 -26.41 0.00 5.21
C ARG A 249 -27.73 0.57 4.68
N LEU A 250 -27.69 1.72 4.00
CA LEU A 250 -28.84 2.29 3.28
C LEU A 250 -29.06 1.66 1.89
N LEU A 251 -28.01 1.12 1.27
CA LEU A 251 -28.06 0.63 -0.11
C LEU A 251 -28.94 -0.63 -0.25
N ARG A 252 -29.99 -0.52 -1.08
CA ARG A 252 -30.87 -1.64 -1.43
C ARG A 252 -30.98 -1.79 -2.95
N ILE A 253 -30.97 -3.03 -3.45
CA ILE A 253 -31.24 -3.32 -4.86
C ILE A 253 -32.64 -3.94 -4.98
N GLY A 254 -33.59 -3.13 -5.43
CA GLY A 254 -35.01 -3.50 -5.49
C GLY A 254 -35.60 -3.78 -4.11
N GLN A 255 -36.53 -4.73 -4.04
CA GLN A 255 -37.23 -5.11 -2.80
C GLN A 255 -36.64 -6.33 -2.08
N TYR A 256 -35.49 -6.85 -2.53
CA TYR A 256 -35.02 -8.20 -2.16
C TYR A 256 -33.57 -8.30 -1.69
N ILE A 257 -32.74 -7.26 -1.90
CA ILE A 257 -31.32 -7.29 -1.56
C ILE A 257 -31.01 -6.05 -0.72
N GLU A 258 -30.93 -6.22 0.61
CA GLU A 258 -30.76 -5.13 1.58
C GLU A 258 -29.46 -5.23 2.40
N HIS A 259 -28.74 -6.36 2.32
CA HIS A 259 -27.47 -6.60 3.02
C HIS A 259 -26.31 -6.62 2.04
N LEU A 260 -26.03 -5.45 1.44
CA LEU A 260 -24.89 -5.23 0.55
C LEU A 260 -23.65 -4.70 1.29
N ASP A 261 -23.82 -4.40 2.56
CA ASP A 261 -22.85 -3.76 3.42
C ASP A 261 -21.56 -4.56 3.61
N PHE A 262 -21.59 -5.89 3.46
CA PHE A 262 -20.38 -6.74 3.44
C PHE A 262 -19.36 -6.33 2.34
N PHE A 263 -19.76 -5.60 1.30
CA PHE A 263 -18.82 -5.03 0.35
C PHE A 263 -17.94 -3.93 0.96
N SER A 264 -18.41 -3.25 2.01
CA SER A 264 -17.61 -2.30 2.81
C SER A 264 -16.43 -3.00 3.48
N ILE A 265 -16.62 -4.21 4.01
CA ILE A 265 -15.55 -5.07 4.57
C ILE A 265 -14.46 -5.30 3.52
N PHE A 266 -14.87 -5.67 2.29
CA PHE A 266 -13.93 -5.91 1.20
C PHE A 266 -13.15 -4.63 0.84
N GLN A 267 -13.81 -3.47 0.76
CA GLN A 267 -13.14 -2.19 0.51
C GLN A 267 -12.17 -1.83 1.64
N TRP A 268 -12.61 -1.94 2.89
CA TRP A 268 -11.80 -1.64 4.08
C TRP A 268 -10.55 -2.51 4.13
N LEU A 269 -10.69 -3.85 4.06
CA LEU A 269 -9.56 -4.78 4.10
C LEU A 269 -8.62 -4.61 2.90
N SER A 270 -9.15 -4.27 1.72
CA SER A 270 -8.34 -3.93 0.55
C SER A 270 -7.47 -2.70 0.79
N GLY A 271 -8.04 -1.62 1.36
CA GLY A 271 -7.29 -0.43 1.72
C GLY A 271 -6.29 -0.68 2.85
N ALA A 272 -6.75 -1.29 3.95
CA ALA A 272 -5.98 -1.53 5.16
C ALA A 272 -4.76 -2.41 4.89
N SER A 273 -4.90 -3.49 4.14
CA SER A 273 -3.78 -4.39 3.82
C SER A 273 -2.64 -3.68 3.08
N ILE A 274 -2.94 -2.72 2.20
CA ILE A 274 -1.92 -1.90 1.51
C ILE A 274 -1.41 -0.78 2.42
N ARG A 275 -2.30 -0.10 3.17
CA ARG A 275 -1.97 0.94 4.16
C ARG A 275 -1.04 0.46 5.26
N ILE A 276 -1.13 -0.81 5.65
CA ILE A 276 -0.25 -1.45 6.62
C ILE A 276 1.04 -1.95 5.94
N ALA A 277 0.94 -2.66 4.81
CA ALA A 277 2.10 -3.27 4.17
C ALA A 277 3.09 -2.25 3.58
N LEU A 278 2.61 -1.12 3.06
CA LEU A 278 3.46 -0.11 2.42
C LEU A 278 4.45 0.56 3.40
N PRO A 279 4.04 1.10 4.56
CA PRO A 279 4.93 1.52 5.64
C PRO A 279 5.93 0.46 6.08
N VAL A 280 5.47 -0.76 6.35
CA VAL A 280 6.36 -1.84 6.85
C VAL A 280 7.42 -2.20 5.82
N LEU A 281 7.09 -2.18 4.53
CA LEU A 281 8.06 -2.35 3.45
C LEU A 281 9.11 -1.24 3.42
N VAL A 282 8.71 0.03 3.48
CA VAL A 282 9.62 1.20 3.52
C VAL A 282 10.53 1.16 4.74
N LEU A 283 9.99 0.83 5.91
CA LEU A 283 10.76 0.64 7.15
C LEU A 283 11.77 -0.51 7.02
N SER A 284 11.35 -1.65 6.47
CA SER A 284 12.21 -2.83 6.30
C SER A 284 13.36 -2.58 5.30
N GLU A 285 13.12 -1.78 4.26
CA GLU A 285 14.17 -1.34 3.34
C GLU A 285 15.12 -0.35 4.01
N THR A 286 14.60 0.58 4.80
CA THR A 286 15.40 1.63 5.44
C THR A 286 16.31 1.09 6.55
N PHE A 287 15.82 0.15 7.37
CA PHE A 287 16.55 -0.37 8.54
C PHE A 287 17.19 -1.76 8.34
N ALA A 288 16.68 -2.60 7.42
CA ALA A 288 17.10 -4.00 7.28
C ALA A 288 17.49 -4.43 5.85
N SER A 289 17.79 -3.48 4.96
CA SER A 289 18.13 -3.73 3.54
C SER A 289 19.31 -4.66 3.28
N ARG A 290 20.27 -4.80 4.20
CA ARG A 290 21.53 -5.54 3.96
C ARG A 290 21.38 -7.05 3.83
N ASN A 291 20.32 -7.67 4.34
CA ASN A 291 20.16 -9.13 4.36
C ASN A 291 18.68 -9.52 4.35
N GLU A 292 18.29 -10.38 3.40
CA GLU A 292 16.92 -10.88 3.26
C GLU A 292 16.39 -11.56 4.53
N LYS A 293 17.23 -12.31 5.25
CA LYS A 293 16.85 -12.92 6.54
C LYS A 293 16.57 -11.86 7.59
N ALA A 294 17.43 -10.84 7.70
CA ALA A 294 17.24 -9.72 8.63
C ALA A 294 15.98 -8.91 8.28
N ARG A 295 15.72 -8.68 6.99
CA ARG A 295 14.49 -8.02 6.50
C ARG A 295 13.24 -8.78 6.90
N ARG A 296 13.21 -10.10 6.72
CA ARG A 296 12.05 -10.94 7.12
C ARG A 296 11.85 -10.99 8.63
N ILE A 297 12.93 -11.05 9.41
CA ILE A 297 12.88 -10.99 10.88
C ILE A 297 12.38 -9.62 11.35
N PHE A 298 12.84 -8.52 10.74
CA PHE A 298 12.36 -7.18 11.03
C PHE A 298 10.86 -7.03 10.75
N ILE A 299 10.40 -7.51 9.58
CA ILE A 299 8.98 -7.53 9.20
C ILE A 299 8.17 -8.30 10.26
N LEU A 300 8.61 -9.51 10.65
CA LEU A 300 7.94 -10.29 11.70
C LEU A 300 7.92 -9.59 13.06
N ALA A 301 9.01 -8.94 13.46
CA ALA A 301 9.08 -8.22 14.74
C ALA A 301 8.12 -7.02 14.78
N VAL A 302 8.03 -6.26 13.69
CA VAL A 302 7.07 -5.14 13.54
C VAL A 302 5.63 -5.66 13.59
N PHE A 303 5.32 -6.73 12.86
CA PHE A 303 3.97 -7.31 12.89
C PHE A 303 3.60 -7.97 14.22
N LEU A 304 4.55 -8.58 14.92
CA LEU A 304 4.34 -9.08 16.28
C LEU A 304 4.07 -7.93 17.26
N PHE A 305 4.74 -6.79 17.10
CA PHE A 305 4.45 -5.58 17.88
C PHE A 305 3.04 -5.02 17.58
N TYR A 306 2.61 -4.97 16.31
CA TYR A 306 1.25 -4.57 15.97
C TYR A 306 0.19 -5.55 16.52
N GLY A 307 0.47 -6.86 16.51
CA GLY A 307 -0.40 -7.87 17.14
C GLY A 307 -0.39 -7.80 18.68
N ALA A 308 0.68 -7.31 19.29
CA ALA A 308 0.69 -7.00 20.72
C ALA A 308 -0.17 -5.75 21.03
N ALA A 309 -0.18 -4.76 20.14
CA ALA A 309 -0.98 -3.54 20.30
C ALA A 309 -2.50 -3.80 20.27
N THR A 310 -2.98 -4.84 19.57
CA THR A 310 -4.41 -5.21 19.55
C THR A 310 -4.92 -5.79 20.87
N PHE A 311 -4.06 -6.07 21.86
CA PHE A 311 -4.48 -6.43 23.21
C PHE A 311 -4.79 -5.22 24.10
N VAL A 312 -4.49 -3.99 23.67
CA VAL A 312 -4.89 -2.79 24.41
C VAL A 312 -6.41 -2.65 24.25
N PRO A 313 -7.20 -2.68 25.34
CA PRO A 313 -8.66 -2.65 25.26
C PRO A 313 -9.13 -1.20 25.07
N LEU A 314 -8.88 -0.64 23.89
CA LEU A 314 -9.51 0.60 23.43
C LEU A 314 -10.83 0.25 22.75
N ASP A 315 -11.92 0.89 23.19
CA ASP A 315 -13.13 0.89 22.39
C ASP A 315 -13.00 1.84 21.17
N GLU A 316 -13.97 1.78 20.27
CA GLU A 316 -13.95 2.55 19.02
C GLU A 316 -14.01 4.07 19.26
N TYR A 317 -14.62 4.51 20.36
CA TYR A 317 -14.79 5.92 20.71
C TYR A 317 -13.54 6.51 21.39
N ASP A 318 -12.92 5.79 22.32
CA ASP A 318 -11.63 6.18 22.92
C ASP A 318 -10.54 6.30 21.85
N MET A 319 -10.53 5.36 20.89
CA MET A 319 -9.65 5.40 19.73
C MET A 319 -9.96 6.59 18.82
N TYR A 320 -11.23 6.87 18.52
CA TYR A 320 -11.64 8.08 17.79
C TYR A 320 -11.14 9.35 18.49
N LEU A 321 -11.37 9.48 19.81
CA LEU A 321 -10.99 10.65 20.59
C LEU A 321 -9.46 10.86 20.62
N PHE A 322 -8.69 9.78 20.74
CA PHE A 322 -7.23 9.82 20.59
C PHE A 322 -6.82 10.32 19.19
N MET A 323 -7.49 9.83 18.14
CA MET A 323 -7.16 10.17 16.76
C MET A 323 -7.50 11.63 16.43
N TYR A 324 -8.66 12.10 16.86
CA TYR A 324 -9.13 13.48 16.72
C TYR A 324 -8.28 14.47 17.53
N THR A 325 -8.00 14.16 18.80
CA THR A 325 -7.31 15.11 19.70
C THR A 325 -5.81 15.17 19.46
N TYR A 326 -5.16 14.04 19.18
CA TYR A 326 -3.70 13.93 19.17
C TYR A 326 -3.12 13.39 17.86
N PHE A 327 -3.63 12.27 17.35
CA PHE A 327 -2.95 11.55 16.26
C PHE A 327 -2.97 12.33 14.95
N MET A 328 -4.14 12.69 14.42
CA MET A 328 -4.25 13.36 13.13
C MET A 328 -3.69 14.79 13.15
N PRO A 329 -3.92 15.62 14.20
CA PRO A 329 -3.19 16.89 14.34
C PRO A 329 -1.67 16.70 14.40
N GLY A 330 -1.20 15.64 15.07
CA GLY A 330 0.21 15.26 15.14
C GLY A 330 0.80 14.83 13.80
N VAL A 331 0.08 14.02 13.00
CA VAL A 331 0.45 13.64 11.63
C VAL A 331 0.65 14.90 10.79
N THR A 332 -0.33 15.82 10.80
CA THR A 332 -0.24 17.10 10.08
C THR A 332 0.96 17.93 10.56
N LEU A 333 1.14 18.07 11.87
CA LEU A 333 2.23 18.85 12.48
C LEU A 333 3.63 18.26 12.21
N VAL A 334 3.75 16.98 11.91
CA VAL A 334 5.03 16.35 11.53
C VAL A 334 5.24 16.38 10.01
N LEU A 335 4.28 15.89 9.22
CA LEU A 335 4.46 15.68 7.79
C LEU A 335 4.49 16.99 6.99
N LEU A 336 3.63 17.97 7.29
CA LEU A 336 3.65 19.26 6.59
C LEU A 336 4.98 20.00 6.82
N PRO A 337 5.44 20.28 8.06
CA PRO A 337 6.74 20.92 8.28
C PRO A 337 7.91 20.09 7.75
N ALA A 338 7.89 18.75 7.86
CA ALA A 338 8.92 17.91 7.24
C ALA A 338 9.00 18.14 5.73
N SER A 339 7.85 18.18 5.03
CA SER A 339 7.81 18.43 3.59
C SER A 339 8.41 19.80 3.21
N LEU A 340 8.11 20.85 3.98
CA LEU A 340 8.62 22.20 3.77
C LEU A 340 10.13 22.28 4.02
N VAL A 341 10.62 21.66 5.10
CA VAL A 341 12.06 21.59 5.40
C VAL A 341 12.80 20.80 4.32
N TRP A 342 12.26 19.66 3.87
CA TRP A 342 12.83 18.87 2.77
C TRP A 342 12.88 19.65 1.46
N PHE A 343 11.88 20.48 1.18
CA PHE A 343 11.89 21.39 0.02
C PHE A 343 12.93 22.50 0.14
N ILE A 344 13.04 23.16 1.31
CA ILE A 344 14.06 24.20 1.55
C ILE A 344 15.46 23.61 1.39
N VAL A 345 15.72 22.41 1.93
CA VAL A 345 16.97 21.66 1.72
C VAL A 345 17.21 21.40 0.22
N ALA A 346 16.18 20.97 -0.52
CA ALA A 346 16.27 20.75 -1.96
C ALA A 346 16.53 22.05 -2.78
N LEU A 347 16.05 23.20 -2.32
CA LEU A 347 16.37 24.50 -2.92
C LEU A 347 17.83 24.92 -2.66
N CYS A 348 18.30 24.78 -1.41
CA CYS A 348 19.64 25.21 -0.98
C CYS A 348 20.79 24.38 -1.58
N ILE A 349 20.57 23.08 -1.82
CA ILE A 349 21.57 22.20 -2.45
C ILE A 349 21.75 22.62 -3.92
N LYS A 350 23.00 22.84 -4.36
CA LYS A 350 23.30 23.17 -5.76
C LYS A 350 23.01 21.97 -6.67
N PRO A 351 22.47 22.17 -7.89
CA PRO A 351 22.23 21.08 -8.82
C PRO A 351 23.56 20.41 -9.23
N ASP A 352 23.60 19.08 -9.17
CA ASP A 352 24.83 18.32 -9.40
C ASP A 352 25.14 18.23 -10.90
N ARG A 353 26.15 19.00 -11.32
CA ARG A 353 26.46 19.31 -12.73
C ARG A 353 27.00 18.12 -13.53
N ARG A 354 27.22 16.96 -12.91
CA ARG A 354 27.85 15.77 -13.52
C ARG A 354 26.88 14.77 -14.16
N ARG A 355 25.56 14.84 -13.88
CA ARG A 355 24.60 13.82 -14.35
C ARG A 355 23.80 14.16 -15.60
N ASP A 356 23.79 15.41 -16.04
CA ASP A 356 23.11 15.80 -17.29
C ASP A 356 23.80 15.24 -18.55
N SER A 357 25.08 14.85 -18.45
CA SER A 357 25.90 14.30 -19.55
C SER A 357 25.59 12.83 -19.92
N ASP A 358 25.10 12.00 -18.99
CA ASP A 358 24.82 10.57 -19.25
C ASP A 358 23.41 10.30 -19.80
N GLY A 359 22.56 11.32 -19.91
CA GLY A 359 21.17 11.17 -20.36
C GLY A 359 20.98 10.96 -21.88
N GLY A 360 22.07 10.68 -22.62
CA GLY A 360 22.14 10.94 -24.08
C GLY A 360 22.50 9.77 -25.00
N GLN A 361 22.80 8.56 -24.51
CA GLN A 361 23.10 7.41 -25.38
C GLN A 361 22.42 6.12 -24.89
N PRO A 362 21.63 5.44 -25.75
CA PRO A 362 21.28 4.04 -25.52
C PRO A 362 22.54 3.19 -25.71
N GLN A 363 22.90 2.39 -24.71
CA GLN A 363 23.86 1.31 -24.91
C GLN A 363 23.17 0.19 -25.70
N ASP A 364 23.58 0.04 -26.96
CA ASP A 364 23.19 -1.12 -27.77
C ASP A 364 23.99 -2.35 -27.31
N GLY A 365 23.35 -3.51 -27.34
CA GLY A 365 23.88 -4.74 -26.74
C GLY A 365 24.69 -5.55 -27.72
N SER A 366 26.02 -5.60 -27.52
CA SER A 366 26.89 -6.60 -28.15
C SER A 366 27.74 -7.29 -27.08
N ASP A 367 27.19 -8.36 -26.48
CA ASP A 367 27.93 -9.22 -25.56
C ASP A 367 29.02 -9.98 -26.32
N GLY A 368 30.28 -9.63 -26.07
CA GLY A 368 31.44 -10.42 -26.50
C GLY A 368 31.66 -11.60 -25.56
N GLN A 369 31.81 -12.81 -26.11
CA GLN A 369 32.19 -14.00 -25.35
C GLN A 369 33.64 -13.88 -24.83
N PRO A 370 33.98 -14.45 -23.66
CA PRO A 370 35.36 -14.51 -23.20
C PRO A 370 36.13 -15.63 -23.92
N GLU A 371 37.35 -15.33 -24.36
CA GLU A 371 38.29 -16.31 -24.91
C GLU A 371 38.91 -17.20 -23.82
N GLU A 372 39.09 -18.49 -24.09
CA GLU A 372 39.82 -19.42 -23.21
C GLU A 372 41.33 -19.38 -23.49
N GLU A 373 42.15 -19.26 -22.44
CA GLU A 373 43.60 -19.47 -22.55
C GLU A 373 43.93 -20.97 -22.70
N GLY A 374 44.37 -21.36 -23.91
CA GLY A 374 44.82 -22.72 -24.24
C GLY A 374 46.31 -22.76 -24.60
N SER A 375 47.10 -23.52 -23.86
CA SER A 375 48.56 -23.59 -23.98
C SER A 375 49.08 -24.29 -25.26
N GLY A 376 50.21 -23.80 -25.78
CA GLY A 376 51.33 -24.70 -26.13
C GLY A 376 51.67 -24.91 -27.62
N GLN A 377 52.87 -24.45 -28.00
CA GLN A 377 53.84 -25.07 -28.91
C GLN A 377 53.39 -25.64 -30.27
N GLY A 378 54.03 -25.17 -31.36
CA GLY A 378 54.20 -25.97 -32.58
C GLY A 378 54.49 -25.16 -33.85
N ARG A 379 55.67 -25.36 -34.44
CA ARG A 379 55.90 -25.12 -35.89
C ARG A 379 54.98 -26.10 -36.66
N GLU A 380 54.50 -25.83 -37.87
CA GLU A 380 55.31 -25.81 -39.09
C GLU A 380 54.55 -25.22 -40.31
N GLN A 381 55.22 -25.17 -41.48
CA GLN A 381 54.73 -24.53 -42.69
C GLN A 381 54.01 -25.50 -43.65
N ALA A 382 53.23 -24.90 -44.56
CA ALA A 382 53.16 -25.20 -46.00
C ALA A 382 51.81 -25.68 -46.60
N LYS A 383 51.31 -24.83 -47.52
CA LYS A 383 50.80 -25.14 -48.87
C LYS A 383 50.08 -26.49 -49.12
N GLY A 384 48.90 -26.40 -49.75
CA GLY A 384 48.71 -27.08 -51.04
C GLY A 384 47.40 -27.82 -51.28
N ALA A 385 46.52 -27.18 -52.08
CA ALA A 385 45.80 -27.74 -53.23
C ALA A 385 45.15 -29.16 -53.21
N VAL A 386 43.84 -29.16 -53.51
CA VAL A 386 43.15 -30.00 -54.53
C VAL A 386 43.11 -31.53 -54.34
N GLY A 387 41.92 -32.11 -54.44
CA GLY A 387 41.73 -33.54 -54.80
C GLY A 387 40.36 -34.07 -54.42
N ALA A 388 39.74 -34.89 -55.28
CA ALA A 388 38.40 -35.44 -55.08
C ALA A 388 38.38 -36.98 -55.10
N GLY A 389 37.28 -37.56 -54.60
CA GLY A 389 36.94 -38.99 -54.75
C GLY A 389 37.52 -39.92 -53.69
N THR A 390 37.08 -41.17 -53.51
CA THR A 390 35.84 -41.89 -53.92
C THR A 390 35.81 -43.19 -53.08
N GLU A 391 34.64 -43.82 -52.83
CA GLU A 391 34.51 -45.26 -52.48
C GLU A 391 35.17 -45.74 -51.14
N GLU A 392 34.88 -46.90 -50.55
CA GLU A 392 33.67 -47.75 -50.46
C GLU A 392 33.83 -48.65 -49.19
N ARG A 393 32.81 -49.48 -48.89
CA ARG A 393 32.89 -50.82 -48.26
C ARG A 393 33.12 -51.03 -46.74
N THR A 394 32.04 -51.60 -46.14
CA THR A 394 32.01 -52.82 -45.28
C THR A 394 32.75 -52.83 -43.93
N SER A 395 32.35 -53.54 -42.86
CA SER A 395 31.19 -54.39 -42.47
C SER A 395 31.43 -54.74 -40.97
N GLY A 396 30.51 -55.19 -40.11
CA GLY A 396 29.12 -55.63 -40.23
C GLY A 396 28.65 -56.21 -38.86
N HIS A 397 27.56 -56.99 -38.85
CA HIS A 397 26.83 -57.56 -37.68
C HIS A 397 26.11 -56.54 -36.78
N GLU A 398 24.79 -56.58 -36.53
CA GLU A 398 23.85 -57.69 -36.21
C GLU A 398 24.11 -58.31 -34.83
N ALA A 399 23.13 -58.66 -33.98
CA ALA A 399 21.68 -58.76 -34.18
C ALA A 399 20.84 -58.40 -32.92
N THR A 400 19.52 -58.48 -33.12
CA THR A 400 18.34 -58.65 -32.22
C THR A 400 18.57 -59.41 -30.88
N GLU A 401 17.70 -59.43 -29.85
CA GLU A 401 16.22 -59.50 -29.79
C GLU A 401 15.76 -59.27 -28.31
N SER A 402 14.74 -58.46 -27.99
CA SER A 402 13.32 -58.77 -27.63
C SER A 402 13.02 -59.76 -26.46
N GLY A 403 12.01 -59.42 -25.63
CA GLY A 403 11.42 -60.25 -24.54
C GLY A 403 11.49 -59.58 -23.15
N ARG A 404 10.48 -59.05 -22.45
CA ARG A 404 9.00 -59.24 -22.30
C ARG A 404 8.61 -60.11 -21.07
N ALA A 405 7.70 -59.57 -20.24
CA ALA A 405 7.00 -60.23 -19.10
C ALA A 405 7.89 -60.57 -17.87
N SER A 406 7.41 -60.74 -16.63
CA SER A 406 6.17 -60.36 -15.92
C SER A 406 6.32 -60.80 -14.44
N GLY A 407 5.69 -60.13 -13.46
CA GLY A 407 5.56 -60.75 -12.11
C GLY A 407 5.42 -59.80 -10.91
N GLN A 408 4.18 -59.50 -10.54
CA GLN A 408 3.78 -59.41 -9.12
C GLN A 408 3.29 -60.82 -8.71
N PRO A 409 3.37 -61.24 -7.42
CA PRO A 409 2.32 -60.80 -6.48
C PRO A 409 2.68 -60.80 -4.97
N GLN A 410 1.86 -60.06 -4.19
CA GLN A 410 1.30 -60.43 -2.85
C GLN A 410 2.24 -60.83 -1.66
N ALA A 411 1.84 -60.77 -0.38
CA ALA A 411 0.83 -59.99 0.36
C ALA A 411 0.98 -60.30 1.88
N SER A 412 0.13 -59.67 2.71
CA SER A 412 -0.24 -60.10 4.07
C SER A 412 0.78 -59.78 5.20
N ARG A 413 0.39 -59.60 6.47
CA ARG A 413 -0.94 -59.31 7.07
C ARG A 413 -0.75 -58.92 8.55
N ALA A 414 -1.56 -57.95 9.03
CA ALA A 414 -2.29 -57.95 10.33
C ALA A 414 -1.47 -58.08 11.66
N LYS A 415 -2.00 -57.84 12.88
CA LYS A 415 -3.31 -57.46 13.44
C LYS A 415 -3.00 -56.79 14.80
N ALA A 416 -3.39 -55.55 15.11
CA ALA A 416 -4.63 -55.13 15.77
C ALA A 416 -5.03 -55.85 17.08
N ALA A 417 -5.11 -55.10 18.21
CA ALA A 417 -5.95 -55.28 19.41
C ALA A 417 -5.49 -54.33 20.55
N ARG A 418 -6.28 -53.88 21.54
CA ARG A 418 -7.72 -53.53 21.65
C ARG A 418 -7.99 -52.92 23.05
N GLY A 419 -9.08 -52.17 23.22
CA GLY A 419 -9.72 -51.90 24.52
C GLY A 419 -9.70 -50.42 24.95
N SER A 420 -10.77 -49.68 25.34
CA SER A 420 -12.21 -49.88 25.66
C SER A 420 -12.59 -49.70 27.14
N GLY A 421 -13.48 -48.74 27.41
CA GLY A 421 -14.17 -48.51 28.70
C GLY A 421 -14.32 -47.00 28.96
N SER A 422 -15.44 -46.34 29.36
CA SER A 422 -16.89 -46.63 29.55
C SER A 422 -17.34 -46.09 30.94
N ALA A 423 -18.50 -45.39 30.98
CA ALA A 423 -19.15 -44.76 32.17
C ALA A 423 -18.37 -43.61 32.85
N GLY A 424 -18.96 -42.63 33.57
CA GLY A 424 -20.36 -42.35 33.95
C GLY A 424 -20.54 -42.29 35.49
N GLY A 425 -21.21 -41.32 36.12
CA GLY A 425 -21.92 -40.11 35.65
C GLY A 425 -22.66 -39.39 36.82
N ALA A 426 -23.61 -38.48 36.50
CA ALA A 426 -24.47 -37.69 37.42
C ALA A 426 -23.83 -36.48 38.15
N GLY A 427 -24.68 -35.47 38.45
CA GLY A 427 -24.34 -34.19 39.08
C GLY A 427 -25.31 -33.09 38.67
#